data_AF-A0A534SBY8-F1
#
_entry.id   AF-A0A534SBY8-F1
#
_cell.length_a   1.000
_cell.length_b   1.000
_cell.length_c   1.000
_cell.angle_alpha   90.00
_cell.angle_beta   90.00
_cell.angle_gamma   90.00
#
_symmetry.space_group_name_H-M   'P 1'
#
loop_
_entity.id
_entity.type
_entity.pdbx_description
1 polymer ?
#
loop_
_entity_poly.entity_id
_entity_poly.type
_entity_poly.pdbx_seq_one_letter_code
_entity_poly.pdbx_strand_id
1 'polypeptide(L)'
;MVRLFPETGRTHQLRVHLAAIGHPLVGDKVYGARGAALRNLAPAVGAFSRQALHAETVQVCHPVSGTPLSISAPYPQDFAHLLTALALREKRDRGGSFKVDSEKNSGYAKT
;
A
#
# COMPACT_ATOMS: atom_id res chain seq x y z
N MET A 1 5.86 -4.79 -9.23
CA MET A 1 5.13 -4.43 -8.00
C MET A 1 5.64 -5.31 -6.87
N VAL A 2 5.82 -4.74 -5.68
CA VAL A 2 6.29 -5.45 -4.48
C VAL A 2 5.36 -5.12 -3.31
N ARG A 3 5.19 -6.08 -2.39
CA ARG A 3 4.55 -5.85 -1.09
C ARG A 3 5.65 -5.80 -0.01
N LEU A 4 5.50 -4.90 0.94
CA LEU A 4 6.52 -4.63 1.96
C LEU A 4 5.87 -4.73 3.33
N PHE A 5 6.58 -5.36 4.27
CA PHE A 5 6.16 -5.52 5.67
C PHE A 5 7.21 -4.85 6.56
N PRO A 6 7.08 -3.54 6.83
CA PRO A 6 8.04 -2.85 7.68
C PRO A 6 7.90 -3.30 9.15
N GLU A 7 9.01 -3.68 9.77
CA GLU A 7 9.07 -3.93 11.22
C GLU A 7 9.16 -2.64 12.04
N THR A 8 9.62 -1.55 11.41
CA THR A 8 9.80 -0.24 12.04
C THR A 8 9.24 0.86 11.14
N GLY A 9 8.92 2.02 11.74
CA GLY A 9 8.31 3.17 11.07
C GLY A 9 9.22 4.37 10.91
N ARG A 10 10.50 4.19 10.54
CA ARG A 10 11.44 5.32 10.37
C ARG A 10 11.05 6.19 9.18
N THR A 11 11.39 7.47 9.27
CA THR A 11 11.11 8.45 8.22
C THR A 11 11.66 7.97 6.87
N HIS A 12 10.81 7.95 5.84
CA HIS A 12 11.14 7.54 4.48
C HIS A 12 11.72 6.12 4.33
N GLN A 13 11.62 5.25 5.34
CA GLN A 13 12.32 3.96 5.40
C GLN A 13 12.21 3.13 4.12
N LEU A 14 10.98 2.86 3.66
CA LEU A 14 10.74 2.06 2.46
C LEU A 14 11.31 2.72 1.20
N ARG A 15 11.25 4.06 1.11
CA ARG A 15 11.72 4.83 -0.04
C ARG A 15 13.24 4.75 -0.17
N VAL A 16 13.96 4.93 0.95
CA VAL A 16 15.42 4.84 1.00
C VAL A 16 15.88 3.41 0.74
N HIS A 17 15.26 2.41 1.38
CA HIS A 17 15.64 1.02 1.23
C HIS A 17 15.51 0.56 -0.23
N LEU A 18 14.37 0.85 -0.85
CA LEU A 18 14.13 0.49 -2.25
C LEU A 18 15.09 1.20 -3.21
N ALA A 19 15.42 2.47 -2.97
CA ALA A 19 16.40 3.18 -3.77
C ALA A 19 17.82 2.61 -3.60
N ALA A 20 18.22 2.26 -2.37
CA ALA A 20 19.54 1.71 -2.07
C ALA A 20 19.80 0.36 -2.78
N ILE A 21 18.76 -0.45 -2.97
CA ILE A 21 18.85 -1.72 -3.71
C ILE A 21 18.62 -1.57 -5.22
N GLY A 22 18.58 -0.34 -5.75
CA GLY A 22 18.44 -0.07 -7.19
C GLY A 22 17.01 -0.14 -7.73
N HIS A 23 16.00 -0.21 -6.87
CA HIS A 23 14.58 -0.28 -7.24
C HIS A 23 13.75 0.87 -6.66
N PRO A 24 14.10 2.14 -6.93
CA PRO A 24 13.39 3.27 -6.34
C PRO A 24 11.92 3.34 -6.78
N LEU A 25 11.10 3.99 -5.96
CA LEU A 25 9.67 4.16 -6.23
C LEU A 25 9.40 5.05 -7.45
N VAL A 26 8.39 4.68 -8.23
CA VAL A 26 7.84 5.53 -9.29
C VAL A 26 7.30 6.82 -8.68
N GLY A 27 7.61 7.96 -9.31
CA GLY A 27 7.16 9.29 -8.87
C GLY A 27 7.82 9.81 -7.58
N ASP A 28 8.84 9.13 -7.04
CA ASP A 28 9.65 9.65 -5.94
C ASP A 28 10.61 10.75 -6.42
N LYS A 29 10.36 11.99 -6.02
CA LYS A 29 11.17 13.15 -6.43
C LYS A 29 12.52 13.24 -5.72
N VAL A 30 12.70 12.56 -4.59
CA VAL A 30 13.91 12.67 -3.75
C VAL A 30 14.85 11.52 -4.02
N TYR A 31 14.35 10.28 -3.99
CA TYR A 31 15.15 9.07 -4.14
C TYR A 31 14.96 8.37 -5.49
N GLY A 32 14.03 8.85 -6.33
CA GLY A 32 13.74 8.27 -7.63
C GLY A 32 14.73 8.65 -8.72
N ALA A 33 14.85 7.77 -9.73
CA ALA A 33 15.58 8.07 -10.94
C ALA A 33 14.89 9.22 -11.69
N ARG A 34 15.65 10.25 -12.09
CA ARG A 34 15.15 11.37 -12.89
C ARG A 34 14.67 10.88 -14.26
N GLY A 35 13.36 10.64 -14.36
CA GLY A 35 12.50 10.88 -15.52
C GLY A 35 12.75 10.11 -16.83
N ALA A 36 13.97 9.93 -17.32
CA ALA A 36 14.21 9.48 -18.68
C ALA A 36 13.90 7.98 -18.88
N ALA A 37 14.41 7.11 -18.00
CA ALA A 37 14.20 5.66 -18.12
C ALA A 37 12.74 5.23 -17.90
N LEU A 38 12.02 5.91 -16.99
CA LEU A 38 10.64 5.57 -16.64
C LEU A 38 9.59 6.19 -17.59
N ARG A 39 9.86 7.36 -18.18
CA ARG A 39 8.97 7.97 -19.19
C ARG A 39 8.81 7.09 -20.43
N ASN A 40 9.86 6.35 -20.78
CA ASN A 40 9.86 5.46 -21.95
C ASN A 40 9.06 4.17 -21.73
N LEU A 41 8.70 3.83 -20.47
CA LEU A 41 7.95 2.61 -20.18
C LEU A 41 6.45 2.78 -20.41
N ALA A 42 5.87 3.91 -20.03
CA ALA A 42 4.51 4.30 -20.39
C ALA A 42 4.25 5.78 -20.04
N PRO A 43 3.45 6.52 -20.83
CA PRO A 43 3.05 7.90 -20.51
C PRO A 43 2.43 8.05 -19.12
N ALA A 44 1.65 7.06 -18.67
CA ALA A 44 1.04 7.03 -17.34
C ALA A 44 2.06 6.94 -16.20
N VAL A 45 3.20 6.28 -16.42
CA VAL A 45 4.30 6.19 -15.46
C VAL A 45 5.02 7.54 -15.36
N GLY A 46 5.19 8.23 -16.50
CA GLY A 46 5.77 9.56 -16.57
C GLY A 46 4.89 10.66 -15.94
N ALA A 47 3.57 10.47 -15.93
CA ALA A 47 2.59 11.41 -15.35
C ALA A 47 2.36 11.22 -13.84
N PHE A 48 2.85 10.12 -13.26
CA PHE A 48 2.62 9.81 -11.85
C PHE A 48 3.46 10.73 -10.95
N SER A 49 2.80 11.67 -10.28
CA SER A 49 3.42 12.85 -9.67
C SER A 49 3.74 12.72 -8.18
N ARG A 50 3.38 11.59 -7.56
CA ARG A 50 3.66 11.25 -6.16
C ARG A 50 4.39 9.92 -6.03
N GLN A 51 4.84 9.58 -4.84
CA GLN A 51 5.44 8.27 -4.56
C GLN A 51 4.40 7.16 -4.79
N ALA A 52 4.73 6.18 -5.61
CA ALA A 52 3.93 4.96 -5.81
C ALA A 52 4.05 4.03 -4.59
N LEU A 53 3.56 4.51 -3.45
CA LEU A 53 3.45 3.81 -2.18
C LEU A 53 2.00 3.90 -1.69
N HIS A 54 1.46 2.76 -1.25
CA HIS A 54 0.10 2.63 -0.73
C HIS A 54 0.11 1.73 0.49
N ALA A 55 -0.48 2.20 1.59
CA ALA A 55 -0.71 1.38 2.78
C ALA A 55 -2.00 0.58 2.57
N GLU A 56 -1.87 -0.63 2.01
CA GLU A 56 -3.01 -1.47 1.64
C GLU A 56 -3.75 -2.01 2.86
N THR A 57 -3.02 -2.51 3.85
CA THR A 57 -3.59 -3.12 5.05
C THR A 57 -2.77 -2.76 6.27
N VAL A 58 -3.46 -2.49 7.38
CA VAL A 58 -2.89 -2.29 8.71
C VAL A 58 -3.53 -3.30 9.66
N GLN A 59 -2.70 -4.02 10.40
CA GLN A 59 -3.13 -4.98 11.39
C GLN A 59 -2.63 -4.54 12.76
N VAL A 60 -3.55 -4.42 13.72
CA VAL A 60 -3.26 -3.99 15.09
C VAL A 60 -4.17 -4.74 16.05
N CYS A 61 -3.76 -4.85 17.31
CA CYS A 61 -4.67 -5.28 18.37
C CYS A 61 -5.55 -4.10 18.79
N HIS A 62 -6.86 -4.31 18.91
CA HIS A 62 -7.75 -3.28 19.41
C HIS A 62 -7.35 -2.89 20.85
N PRO A 63 -7.17 -1.58 21.16
CA PRO A 63 -6.52 -1.14 22.39
C PRO A 63 -7.32 -1.45 23.66
N VAL A 64 -8.64 -1.65 23.54
CA VAL A 64 -9.52 -1.94 24.69
C VAL A 64 -9.84 -3.43 24.80
N SER A 65 -10.16 -4.09 23.68
CA SER A 65 -10.64 -5.48 23.68
C SER A 65 -9.51 -6.50 23.47
N GLY A 66 -8.33 -6.07 23.01
CA GLY A 66 -7.23 -6.96 22.64
C GLY A 66 -7.48 -7.81 21.39
N THR A 67 -8.66 -7.71 20.77
CA THR A 67 -9.01 -8.49 19.58
C THR A 67 -8.25 -8.00 18.36
N PRO A 68 -7.80 -8.91 17.48
CA PRO A 68 -7.09 -8.54 16.26
C PRO A 68 -8.01 -7.74 15.33
N LEU A 69 -7.52 -6.60 14.85
CA LEU A 69 -8.21 -5.73 13.92
C LEU A 69 -7.38 -5.63 12.63
N SER A 70 -8.05 -5.83 11.49
CA SER A 70 -7.45 -5.67 10.17
C SER A 70 -8.24 -4.64 9.38
N ILE A 71 -7.58 -3.54 9.01
CA ILE A 71 -8.18 -2.45 8.25
C ILE A 71 -7.49 -2.41 6.88
N SER A 72 -8.28 -2.40 5.81
CA SER A 72 -7.76 -2.33 4.45
C SER A 72 -8.29 -1.10 3.71
N ALA A 73 -7.45 -0.49 2.88
CA ALA A 73 -7.79 0.65 2.06
C ALA A 73 -7.71 0.28 0.57
N PRO A 74 -8.77 0.55 -0.23
CA PRO A 74 -8.72 0.31 -1.66
C PRO A 74 -7.63 1.15 -2.31
N TYR A 75 -7.12 0.69 -3.45
CA TYR A 75 -6.16 1.50 -4.21
C TYR A 75 -6.80 2.81 -4.66
N PRO A 76 -6.12 3.95 -4.46
CA PRO A 76 -6.58 5.21 -5.02
C PRO A 76 -6.54 5.15 -6.55
N GLN A 77 -7.39 5.95 -7.18
CA GLN A 77 -7.64 5.90 -8.62
C GLN A 77 -6.35 6.09 -9.45
N ASP A 78 -5.45 6.96 -9.00
CA ASP A 78 -4.15 7.19 -9.63
C ASP A 78 -3.29 5.92 -9.67
N PHE A 79 -3.25 5.18 -8.55
CA PHE A 79 -2.51 3.94 -8.40
C PHE A 79 -3.13 2.83 -9.23
N ALA A 80 -4.46 2.74 -9.26
CA ALA A 80 -5.17 1.80 -10.13
C ALA A 80 -4.83 2.04 -11.60
N HIS A 81 -4.86 3.30 -12.07
CA HIS A 81 -4.48 3.64 -13.44
C HIS A 81 -3.02 3.28 -13.74
N LEU A 82 -2.10 3.50 -12.79
CA LEU A 82 -0.70 3.13 -12.94
C LEU A 82 -0.53 1.61 -13.10
N LEU A 83 -1.22 0.82 -12.27
CA LEU A 83 -1.20 -0.64 -12.36
C LEU A 83 -1.76 -1.13 -13.70
N THR A 84 -2.87 -0.56 -14.16
CA THR A 84 -3.46 -0.86 -15.47
C THR A 84 -2.50 -0.54 -16.61
N ALA A 85 -1.86 0.63 -16.60
CA ALA A 85 -0.93 1.05 -17.63
C ALA A 85 0.33 0.16 -17.70
N LEU A 86 0.75 -0.41 -16.57
CA LEU A 86 1.86 -1.34 -16.49
C LEU A 86 1.44 -2.81 -16.77
N ALA A 87 0.18 -3.05 -17.13
CA ALA A 87 -0.42 -4.37 -17.29
C ALA A 87 -0.19 -5.30 -16.08
N LEU A 88 -0.06 -4.73 -14.88
CA LEU A 88 0.13 -5.48 -13.65
C LEU A 88 -1.24 -5.94 -13.13
N ARG A 89 -1.41 -7.25 -12.99
CA ARG A 89 -2.58 -7.88 -12.35
C ARG A 89 -2.25 -8.29 -10.93
N GLU A 90 -3.18 -8.06 -10.00
CA GLU A 90 -3.16 -8.77 -8.73
C GLU A 90 -3.39 -10.27 -8.99
N LYS A 91 -2.42 -11.11 -8.60
CA LYS A 91 -2.76 -12.45 -8.15
C LYS A 91 -3.18 -12.29 -6.70
N ARG A 92 -4.49 -12.23 -6.45
CA ARG A 92 -5.03 -12.27 -5.11
C ARG A 92 -4.77 -13.67 -4.56
N ASP A 93 -3.66 -13.85 -3.85
CA ASP A 93 -3.44 -15.06 -3.06
C ASP A 93 -4.60 -15.18 -2.08
N ARG A 94 -5.51 -16.11 -2.37
CA ARG A 94 -6.53 -16.57 -1.44
C ARG A 94 -5.81 -17.40 -0.39
N GLY A 95 -5.46 -16.81 0.75
CA GLY A 95 -4.77 -17.57 1.80
C GLY A 95 -4.44 -16.75 3.04
N GLY A 96 -5.47 -16.45 3.83
CA GLY A 96 -5.34 -15.77 5.11
C GLY A 96 -6.70 -15.42 5.67
N SER A 97 -7.52 -16.44 5.90
CA SER A 97 -8.77 -16.30 6.65
C SER A 97 -8.45 -15.88 8.08
N PHE A 98 -8.41 -14.57 8.34
CA PHE A 98 -8.64 -14.05 9.68
C PHE A 98 -10.13 -13.76 9.79
N LYS A 99 -10.83 -14.62 10.54
CA LYS A 99 -12.26 -14.49 10.80
C LYS A 99 -12.50 -13.15 11.50
N VAL A 100 -13.28 -12.29 10.86
CA VAL A 100 -14.04 -11.28 11.58
C VAL A 100 -15.18 -12.05 12.21
N ASP A 101 -15.05 -12.40 13.49
CA ASP A 101 -16.18 -12.92 14.25
C ASP A 101 -17.18 -11.76 14.41
N SER A 102 -18.11 -11.69 13.47
CA SER A 102 -19.30 -10.86 13.54
C SER A 102 -20.27 -11.51 14.53
N GLU A 103 -20.05 -11.36 15.83
CA GLU A 103 -21.11 -11.63 16.81
C GLU A 103 -21.19 -10.53 17.86
N LYS A 104 -22.26 -9.74 17.69
CA LYS A 104 -23.11 -9.12 18.72
C LYS A 104 -22.48 -8.00 19.55
N ASN A 105 -22.84 -6.76 19.20
CA ASN A 105 -23.55 -5.95 20.19
C ASN A 105 -24.65 -5.09 19.54
N SER A 106 -25.82 -5.71 19.40
CA SER A 106 -27.09 -5.03 19.51
C SER A 106 -27.13 -4.36 20.89
N GLY A 107 -27.18 -3.03 20.95
CA GLY A 107 -27.54 -2.33 22.18
C GLY A 107 -26.80 -1.02 22.42
N TYR A 108 -26.97 -0.02 21.55
CA TYR A 108 -26.90 1.36 22.00
C TYR A 108 -28.33 1.82 22.29
N ALA A 109 -28.75 1.65 23.55
CA ALA A 109 -29.91 2.29 24.13
C ALA A 109 -29.50 2.91 25.48
N LYS A 110 -30.01 4.12 25.70
CA LYS A 110 -29.96 4.97 26.91
C LYS A 110 -28.75 5.89 27.06
N THR A 111 -28.94 7.16 26.76
CA THR A 111 -29.45 8.11 27.77
C THR A 111 -30.41 9.08 27.12
#